data_AF-A0A434AD05-F1
#
_entry.id   AF-A0A434AD05-F1
#
_cell.length_a   1.000
_cell.length_b   1.000
_cell.length_c   1.000
_cell.angle_alpha   90.00
_cell.angle_beta   90.00
_cell.angle_gamma   90.00
#
_symmetry.space_group_name_H-M   'P 1'
#
loop_
_entity.id
_entity.type
_entity.pdbx_description
1 polymer ?
#
loop_
_entity_poly.entity_id
_entity_poly.type
_entity_poly.pdbx_seq_one_letter_code
_entity_poly.pdbx_strand_id
1 'polypeptide(L)'
;MENNKVLIYDNQHGFSRFLTKVFGEVYDFKIFKKFDTTFDLESFQNEYLLAFFVIYSEKNLFDLMKIYRRGVPLVVCTFNEQLLHQFESVTDINVMNTSRSKQELINDFQIFLYTYVEL
;
A
#
# COMPACT_ATOMS: atom_id res chain seq x y z
N MET A 1 21.69 -6.89 6.06
CA MET A 1 20.70 -5.81 6.17
C MET A 1 19.35 -6.51 6.24
N GLU A 2 18.51 -6.19 7.22
CA GLU A 2 17.18 -6.78 7.30
C GLU A 2 16.45 -6.52 5.98
N ASN A 3 15.87 -7.57 5.39
CA ASN A 3 15.09 -7.46 4.15
C ASN A 3 13.80 -6.70 4.49
N ASN A 4 13.87 -5.38 4.50
CA ASN A 4 12.70 -4.55 4.73
C ASN A 4 11.70 -4.80 3.59
N LYS A 5 10.44 -4.96 3.94
CA LYS A 5 9.40 -5.48 3.05
C LYS A 5 8.54 -4.35 2.52
N VAL A 6 7.81 -4.65 1.45
CA VAL A 6 6.71 -3.80 1.00
C VAL A 6 5.42 -4.38 1.56
N LEU A 7 4.70 -3.60 2.36
CA LEU A 7 3.41 -4.02 2.87
C LEU A 7 2.33 -3.81 1.80
N ILE A 8 1.45 -4.80 1.64
CA ILE A 8 0.20 -4.66 0.88
C ILE A 8 -0.95 -5.00 1.81
N TYR A 9 -1.75 -4.00 2.18
CA TYR A 9 -3.06 -4.24 2.77
C TYR A 9 -4.07 -4.38 1.63
N ASP A 10 -4.64 -5.58 1.50
CA ASP A 10 -5.69 -5.90 0.53
C ASP A 10 -6.64 -6.94 1.14
N ASN A 11 -7.84 -6.50 1.50
CA ASN A 11 -8.85 -7.37 2.08
C ASN A 11 -9.66 -8.18 1.05
N GLN A 12 -9.45 -7.99 -0.26
CA GLN A 12 -10.12 -8.72 -1.35
C GLN A 12 -9.16 -9.55 -2.22
N HIS A 13 -7.84 -9.44 -2.04
CA HIS A 13 -6.77 -10.19 -2.71
C HIS A 13 -6.53 -9.94 -4.19
N GLY A 14 -7.43 -9.23 -4.88
CA GLY A 14 -7.28 -8.99 -6.32
C GLY A 14 -6.00 -8.22 -6.62
N PHE A 15 -5.74 -7.16 -5.85
CA PHE A 15 -4.60 -6.27 -6.04
C PHE A 15 -3.31 -6.90 -5.57
N SER A 16 -3.31 -7.55 -4.40
CA SER A 16 -2.10 -8.19 -3.88
C SER A 16 -1.61 -9.31 -4.79
N ARG A 17 -2.53 -10.13 -5.34
CA ARG A 17 -2.17 -11.19 -6.30
C ARG A 17 -1.58 -10.63 -7.58
N PHE A 18 -2.15 -9.55 -8.10
CA PHE A 18 -1.64 -8.87 -9.29
C PHE A 18 -0.20 -8.37 -9.06
N LEU A 19 0.03 -7.67 -7.96
CA LEU A 19 1.35 -7.12 -7.61
C LEU A 19 2.40 -8.21 -7.41
N THR A 20 2.10 -9.23 -6.61
CA THR A 20 3.03 -10.33 -6.37
C THR A 20 3.37 -11.07 -7.67
N LYS A 21 2.40 -11.21 -8.59
CA LYS A 21 2.66 -11.84 -9.89
C LYS A 21 3.60 -11.02 -10.78
N VAL A 22 3.50 -9.69 -10.75
CA VAL A 22 4.28 -8.81 -11.63
C VAL A 22 5.66 -8.52 -11.03
N PHE A 23 5.74 -8.35 -9.71
CA PHE A 23 6.91 -7.77 -9.04
C PHE A 23 7.51 -8.68 -7.94
N GLY A 24 6.88 -9.80 -7.61
CA GLY A 24 7.27 -10.64 -6.47
C GLY A 24 8.59 -11.40 -6.61
N GLU A 25 9.18 -11.43 -7.81
CA GLU A 25 10.55 -11.95 -8.00
C GLU A 25 11.62 -10.95 -7.53
N VAL A 26 11.27 -9.66 -7.45
CA VAL A 26 12.19 -8.56 -7.13
C VAL A 26 11.96 -8.01 -5.73
N TYR A 27 10.70 -7.93 -5.28
CA TYR A 27 10.34 -7.33 -3.99
C TYR A 27 9.70 -8.34 -3.04
N ASP A 28 10.07 -8.27 -1.76
CA ASP A 28 9.45 -9.05 -0.68
C ASP A 28 8.16 -8.36 -0.21
N PHE A 29 7.01 -8.91 -0.63
CA PHE A 29 5.71 -8.39 -0.25
C PHE A 29 5.15 -9.09 0.98
N LYS A 30 4.79 -8.30 1.99
CA LYS A 30 4.01 -8.77 3.14
C LYS A 30 2.55 -8.36 2.98
N ILE A 31 1.67 -9.35 2.83
CA ILE A 31 0.24 -9.12 2.55
C ILE A 31 -0.58 -9.23 3.83
N PHE A 32 -1.42 -8.22 4.10
CA PHE A 32 -2.38 -8.19 5.20
C PHE A 32 -3.81 -8.02 4.70
N LYS A 33 -4.75 -8.70 5.37
CA LYS A 33 -6.20 -8.57 5.11
C LYS A 33 -6.92 -7.71 6.15
N LYS A 34 -6.32 -7.63 7.33
CA LYS A 34 -6.82 -7.00 8.54
C LYS A 34 -5.63 -6.83 9.48
N PHE A 35 -5.61 -5.74 10.23
CA PHE A 35 -4.71 -5.59 11.37
C PHE A 35 -5.42 -6.07 12.63
N ASP A 36 -5.02 -7.24 13.12
CA ASP A 36 -5.49 -7.77 14.40
C ASP A 36 -4.51 -7.43 15.54
N THR A 37 -4.74 -7.99 16.73
CA THR A 37 -3.94 -7.73 17.93
C THR A 37 -2.52 -8.29 17.84
N THR A 38 -2.21 -9.11 16.83
CA THR A 38 -0.87 -9.68 16.61
C THR A 38 -0.01 -8.84 15.67
N PHE A 39 -0.60 -7.82 15.03
CA PHE A 39 0.14 -6.90 14.19
C PHE A 39 0.97 -5.95 15.04
N ASP A 40 2.29 -6.13 15.01
CA ASP A 40 3.23 -5.27 15.71
C ASP A 40 3.32 -3.90 15.02
N LEU A 41 2.74 -2.90 15.67
CA LEU A 41 2.78 -1.51 15.21
C LEU A 41 4.04 -0.77 15.68
N GLU A 42 4.78 -1.33 16.64
CA GLU A 42 5.99 -0.72 17.18
C GLU A 42 7.18 -0.96 16.26
N SER A 43 7.28 -2.16 15.67
CA SER A 43 8.32 -2.51 14.70
C SER A 43 8.05 -1.98 13.28
N PHE A 44 6.85 -1.46 13.00
CA PHE A 44 6.36 -1.15 11.66
C PHE A 44 7.33 -0.34 10.78
N GLN A 45 7.89 0.74 11.33
CA GLN A 45 8.86 1.60 10.63
C GLN A 45 10.15 0.86 10.25
N ASN A 46 10.56 -0.11 11.05
CA ASN A 46 11.79 -0.85 10.84
C ASN A 46 11.57 -2.04 9.91
N GLU A 47 10.35 -2.59 9.85
CA GLU A 47 10.01 -3.74 9.00
C GLU A 47 9.68 -3.37 7.55
N TYR A 48 9.10 -2.20 7.32
CA TYR A 48 8.51 -1.85 6.01
C TYR A 48 9.12 -0.58 5.41
N LEU A 49 9.43 -0.61 4.12
CA LEU A 49 9.90 0.55 3.36
C LEU A 49 8.75 1.35 2.73
N LEU A 50 7.65 0.67 2.44
CA LEU A 50 6.50 1.22 1.73
C LEU A 50 5.25 0.42 2.09
N ALA A 51 4.12 1.10 2.22
CA ALA A 51 2.82 0.47 2.39
C ALA A 51 1.85 0.87 1.27
N PHE A 52 1.36 -0.13 0.53
CA PHE A 52 0.19 0.00 -0.32
C PHE A 52 -1.06 -0.39 0.46
N PHE A 53 -2.05 0.50 0.51
CA PHE A 53 -3.30 0.28 1.23
C PHE A 53 -4.49 0.37 0.28
N VAL A 54 -5.09 -0.78 -0.05
CA VAL A 54 -6.19 -0.86 -1.01
C VAL A 54 -7.53 -0.66 -0.31
N ILE A 55 -8.25 0.40 -0.71
CA ILE A 55 -9.53 0.80 -0.14
C ILE A 55 -10.66 0.45 -1.11
N TYR A 56 -11.48 -0.52 -0.71
CA TYR A 56 -12.70 -0.91 -1.42
C TYR A 56 -13.96 -0.29 -0.81
N SER A 57 -13.89 0.13 0.46
CA SER A 57 -15.00 0.77 1.18
C SER A 57 -14.49 1.59 2.36
N GLU A 58 -15.31 2.49 2.88
CA GLU A 58 -15.00 3.31 4.07
C GLU A 58 -14.67 2.47 5.32
N LYS A 59 -15.13 1.22 5.40
CA LYS A 59 -14.80 0.33 6.52
C LYS A 59 -13.30 0.06 6.64
N ASN A 60 -12.56 0.19 5.54
CA ASN A 60 -11.10 0.03 5.53
C ASN A 60 -10.36 1.22 6.16
N LEU A 61 -11.01 2.37 6.33
CA LEU A 61 -10.39 3.58 6.90
C LEU A 61 -9.93 3.37 8.35
N PHE A 62 -10.64 2.57 9.13
CA PHE A 62 -10.21 2.24 10.50
C PHE A 62 -8.87 1.50 10.53
N ASP A 63 -8.62 0.62 9.57
CA ASP A 63 -7.34 -0.08 9.46
C ASP A 63 -6.25 0.84 8.89
N LEU A 64 -6.59 1.75 7.97
CA LEU A 64 -5.68 2.77 7.48
C LEU A 64 -5.13 3.63 8.62
N MET A 65 -6.00 4.07 9.53
CA MET A 65 -5.63 4.92 10.66
C MET A 65 -4.64 4.25 11.63
N LYS A 66 -4.53 2.91 11.63
CA LYS A 66 -3.55 2.20 12.49
C LYS A 66 -2.12 2.41 12.01
N ILE A 67 -1.93 2.47 10.69
CA ILE A 67 -0.62 2.60 10.03
C ILE A 67 -0.32 4.02 9.56
N TYR A 68 -1.33 4.89 9.48
CA TYR A 68 -1.15 6.30 9.16
C TYR A 68 -0.20 6.97 10.17
N ARG A 69 0.75 7.77 9.66
CA ARG A 69 1.80 8.46 10.43
C ARG A 69 2.76 7.56 11.21
N ARG A 70 2.90 6.28 10.83
CA ARG A 70 3.88 5.35 11.42
C ARG A 70 5.27 5.42 10.76
N GLY A 71 5.62 6.55 10.13
CA GLY A 71 6.95 6.78 9.56
C GLY A 71 7.26 6.05 8.24
N VAL A 72 6.34 5.22 7.73
CA VAL A 72 6.49 4.53 6.44
C VAL A 72 5.68 5.28 5.37
N PRO A 73 6.25 5.54 4.18
CA PRO A 73 5.51 6.04 3.03
C PRO A 73 4.25 5.22 2.75
N LEU A 74 3.14 5.91 2.55
CA LEU A 74 1.82 5.31 2.39
C LEU A 74 1.24 5.69 1.02
N VAL A 75 0.81 4.67 0.27
CA VAL A 75 0.08 4.81 -0.99
C VAL A 75 -1.31 4.24 -0.80
N VAL A 76 -2.32 5.09 -0.86
CA VAL A 76 -3.74 4.69 -0.84
C VAL A 76 -4.19 4.37 -2.25
N CYS A 77 -4.68 3.15 -2.45
CA CYS A 77 -5.09 2.62 -3.74
C CYS A 77 -6.61 2.46 -3.75
N THR A 78 -7.32 3.16 -4.64
CA THR A 78 -8.79 3.02 -4.73
C THR A 78 -9.32 3.30 -6.13
N PHE A 79 -10.44 2.67 -6.49
CA PHE A 79 -11.18 2.92 -7.72
C PHE A 79 -12.31 3.93 -7.49
N ASN A 80 -12.55 4.30 -6.23
CA ASN A 80 -13.58 5.24 -5.86
C ASN A 80 -13.00 6.67 -5.99
N GLU A 81 -13.45 7.38 -7.02
CA GLU A 81 -13.02 8.75 -7.34
C GLU A 81 -13.27 9.74 -6.20
N GLN A 82 -14.37 9.60 -5.45
CA GLN A 82 -14.66 10.46 -4.31
C GLN A 82 -13.63 10.26 -3.18
N LEU A 83 -13.30 9.01 -2.85
CA LEU A 83 -12.26 8.71 -1.86
C LEU A 83 -10.89 9.17 -2.34
N LEU A 84 -10.59 8.99 -3.63
CA LEU A 84 -9.35 9.45 -4.25
C LEU A 84 -9.14 10.95 -4.01
N HIS A 85 -10.13 11.78 -4.37
CA HIS A 85 -10.07 13.24 -4.16
C HIS A 85 -9.96 13.64 -2.69
N GLN A 86 -10.59 12.91 -1.79
CA GLN A 86 -10.44 13.16 -0.35
C GLN A 86 -8.99 12.92 0.10
N PHE A 87 -8.35 11.85 -0.37
CA PHE A 87 -6.96 11.55 -0.03
C PHE A 87 -5.93 12.44 -0.73
N GLU A 88 -6.21 12.92 -1.95
CA GLU A 88 -5.33 13.87 -2.66
C GLU A 88 -5.12 15.18 -1.88
N SER A 89 -6.07 15.55 -1.02
CA SER A 89 -5.95 16.72 -0.15
C SER A 89 -5.04 16.51 1.07
N VAL A 90 -4.61 15.28 1.34
CA VAL A 90 -3.76 14.91 2.48
C VAL A 90 -2.31 14.86 2.04
N THR A 91 -1.50 15.84 2.48
CA THR A 91 -0.11 16.05 2.00
C THR A 91 0.82 14.85 2.16
N ASP A 92 0.59 14.02 3.19
CA ASP A 92 1.50 12.94 3.56
C ASP A 92 1.02 11.56 3.05
N ILE A 93 0.01 11.55 2.17
CA ILE A 93 -0.55 10.34 1.56
C ILE A 93 -0.38 10.43 0.05
N ASN A 94 0.29 9.43 -0.53
CA ASN A 94 0.26 9.24 -1.98
C ASN A 94 -1.03 8.52 -2.35
N VAL A 95 -1.58 8.81 -3.52
CA VAL A 95 -2.84 8.20 -3.97
C VAL A 95 -2.66 7.59 -5.35
N MET A 96 -3.30 6.44 -5.57
CA MET A 96 -3.28 5.75 -6.85
C MET A 96 -4.70 5.30 -7.24
N ASN A 97 -5.11 5.67 -8.45
CA ASN A 97 -6.39 5.27 -9.00
C ASN A 97 -6.32 3.84 -9.56
N THR A 98 -7.03 2.91 -8.92
CA THR A 98 -7.05 1.51 -9.32
C THR A 98 -8.00 1.16 -10.47
N SER A 99 -8.76 2.12 -10.99
CA SER A 99 -9.61 1.96 -12.17
C SER A 99 -8.85 2.07 -13.50
N ARG A 100 -7.56 2.44 -13.46
CA ARG A 100 -6.70 2.59 -14.64
C ARG A 100 -6.43 1.26 -15.34
N SER A 101 -5.96 1.31 -16.58
CA SER A 101 -5.59 0.11 -17.31
C SER A 101 -4.44 -0.63 -16.62
N LYS A 102 -4.30 -1.93 -16.91
CA LYS A 102 -3.24 -2.76 -16.33
C LYS A 102 -1.85 -2.15 -16.51
N GLN A 103 -1.54 -1.62 -17.69
CA GLN A 103 -0.21 -1.07 -17.98
C GLN A 103 0.04 0.20 -17.18
N GLU A 104 -0.96 1.08 -17.05
CA GLU A 104 -0.86 2.28 -16.23
C GLU A 104 -0.63 1.93 -14.76
N LEU A 105 -1.35 0.92 -14.23
CA LEU A 105 -1.12 0.44 -12.87
C LEU A 105 0.31 -0.07 -12.67
N ILE A 106 0.84 -0.88 -13.60
CA ILE A 106 2.23 -1.36 -13.54
C ILE A 106 3.19 -0.17 -13.45
N ASN A 107 3.01 0.83 -14.31
CA ASN A 107 3.87 2.01 -14.32
C ASN A 107 3.78 2.80 -13.01
N ASP A 108 2.57 3.04 -12.51
CA ASP A 108 2.34 3.76 -11.24
C ASP A 108 3.00 3.02 -10.06
N PHE A 109 2.82 1.70 -9.96
CA PHE A 109 3.45 0.88 -8.92
C PHE A 109 4.97 0.90 -9.01
N GLN A 110 5.52 0.79 -10.22
CA GLN A 110 6.96 0.81 -10.43
C GLN A 110 7.57 2.16 -10.01
N ILE A 111 6.90 3.27 -10.25
CA ILE A 111 7.33 4.60 -9.78
C ILE A 111 7.45 4.61 -8.25
N PHE A 112 6.44 4.13 -7.54
CA PHE A 112 6.46 4.11 -6.07
C PHE A 112 7.51 3.14 -5.51
N LEU A 113 7.64 1.95 -6.10
CA LEU A 113 8.66 0.97 -5.69
C LEU A 113 10.07 1.53 -5.89
N TYR A 114 10.35 2.12 -7.06
CA TYR A 114 11.64 2.77 -7.32
C TYR A 114 11.91 3.91 -6.31
N THR A 115 10.91 4.76 -6.08
CA THR A 115 11.05 5.94 -5.22
C THR A 115 11.31 5.60 -3.75
N TYR A 116 10.73 4.51 -3.22
CA TYR A 116 10.77 4.24 -1.78
C TYR A 116 11.55 2.99 -1.39
N VAL A 117 11.85 2.10 -2.33
CA VAL A 117 12.50 0.81 -2.05
C VAL A 117 13.92 0.73 -2.61
N GLU A 118 14.20 1.43 -3.71
CA GLU A 118 15.51 1.38 -4.38
C GLU A 118 16.44 2.57 -4.07
N LEU A 119 15.99 3.56 -3.29
CA LEU A 119 16.78 4.73 -2.88
C LEU A 119 17.56 4.51 -1.58
#